data_AF-A0A3B4UFH1-F1
#
_entry.id   AF-A0A3B4UFH1-F1
#
_cell.length_a   1.000
_cell.length_b   1.000
_cell.length_c   1.000
_cell.angle_alpha   90.00
_cell.angle_beta   90.00
_cell.angle_gamma   90.00
#
_symmetry.space_group_name_H-M   'P 1'
#
loop_
_entity.id
_entity.type
_entity.pdbx_description
1 polymer ?
#
loop_
_entity_poly.entity_id
_entity_poly.type
_entity_poly.pdbx_seq_one_letter_code
_entity_poly.pdbx_strand_id
1 'polypeptide(L)'
;MARTKQTARKSTGGKAPRKQLATKAARKSAPSTGGVKKPHRYRPGTVALREIRRYQKSTEEIAQDFKTDLRFQMRLTWWVCLRTPTCAPSTPSVSPSCPKTSSWLAG
;
A
#
# COMPACT_ATOMS: atom_id res chain seq x y z
N MET A 1 -34.37 6.95 57.84
CA MET A 1 -33.41 7.94 57.29
C MET A 1 -32.00 7.35 57.43
N ALA A 2 -31.42 6.87 56.33
CA ALA A 2 -30.10 6.22 56.35
C ALA A 2 -29.04 7.20 55.82
N ARG A 3 -28.07 7.54 56.67
CA ARG A 3 -26.98 8.48 56.36
C ARG A 3 -25.93 7.78 55.49
N THR A 4 -25.90 8.07 54.20
CA THR A 4 -24.82 7.64 53.30
C THR A 4 -23.58 8.49 53.56
N LYS A 5 -22.48 7.86 53.97
CA LYS A 5 -21.18 8.54 54.12
C LYS A 5 -20.56 8.72 52.74
N GLN A 6 -20.41 9.95 52.28
CA GLN A 6 -19.59 10.29 51.11
C GLN A 6 -18.13 10.01 51.45
N THR A 7 -17.56 8.93 50.91
CA THR A 7 -16.11 8.72 50.95
C THR A 7 -15.47 9.57 49.85
N ALA A 8 -14.55 10.47 50.21
CA ALA A 8 -13.83 11.29 49.25
C ALA A 8 -13.09 10.40 48.23
N ARG A 9 -13.50 10.47 46.97
CA ARG A 9 -12.73 9.97 45.84
C ARG A 9 -11.79 11.09 45.40
N LYS A 10 -10.50 10.77 45.22
CA LYS A 10 -9.51 11.70 44.66
C LYS A 10 -9.94 12.02 43.23
N SER A 11 -10.35 13.27 42.95
CA SER A 11 -10.46 13.76 41.58
C SER A 11 -9.05 14.04 41.09
N THR A 12 -8.55 13.23 40.17
CA THR A 12 -7.30 13.53 39.50
C THR A 12 -7.57 14.70 38.56
N GLY A 13 -7.34 15.92 39.06
CA GLY A 13 -7.43 17.14 38.27
C GLY A 13 -6.55 17.03 37.03
N GLY A 14 -7.14 17.32 35.87
CA GLY A 14 -6.46 17.29 34.58
C GLY A 14 -5.16 18.10 34.62
N LYS A 15 -4.09 17.53 34.08
CA LYS A 15 -2.77 18.16 34.02
C LYS A 15 -2.89 19.43 33.16
N ALA A 16 -2.66 20.60 33.75
CA ALA A 16 -2.66 21.87 33.02
C ALA A 16 -1.58 21.88 31.91
N PRO A 17 -1.83 22.51 30.74
CA PRO A 17 -0.84 22.60 29.67
C PRO A 17 0.27 23.56 30.09
N ARG A 18 1.41 23.02 30.53
CA ARG A 18 2.58 23.82 30.92
C ARG A 18 3.49 24.00 29.70
N LYS A 19 3.91 25.26 29.45
CA LYS A 19 4.87 25.65 28.41
C LYS A 19 6.11 24.74 28.41
N GLN A 20 6.52 24.34 27.22
CA GLN A 20 7.46 23.26 26.95
C GLN A 20 8.91 23.74 27.10
N LEU A 21 9.56 23.35 28.21
CA LEU A 21 11.02 23.22 28.26
C LEU A 21 11.33 21.75 28.02
N ALA A 22 12.31 21.46 27.17
CA ALA A 22 12.61 20.12 26.65
C ALA A 22 12.85 19.11 27.78
N THR A 23 11.79 18.43 28.19
CA THR A 23 11.85 17.30 29.13
C THR A 23 12.24 16.06 28.34
N LYS A 24 13.45 15.56 28.59
CA LYS A 24 13.89 14.25 28.14
C LYS A 24 12.85 13.21 28.57
N ALA A 25 12.13 12.63 27.59
CA ALA A 25 11.10 11.64 27.86
C ALA A 25 11.77 10.37 28.39
N ALA A 26 11.67 10.16 29.70
CA ALA A 26 11.89 8.83 30.27
C ALA A 26 10.81 7.92 29.67
N ARG A 27 11.20 7.09 28.70
CA ARG A 27 10.35 6.02 28.18
C ARG A 27 9.92 5.18 29.39
N LYS A 28 8.64 4.82 29.46
CA LYS A 28 8.09 3.97 30.52
C LYS A 28 8.80 2.60 30.48
N SER A 29 9.93 2.48 31.16
CA SER A 29 10.46 1.19 31.61
C SER A 29 9.73 0.77 32.88
N ALA A 30 9.72 -0.54 33.10
CA ALA A 30 8.79 -1.32 33.92
C ALA A 30 8.44 -0.73 35.30
N PRO A 31 7.24 -1.01 35.83
CA PRO A 31 6.90 -0.69 37.22
C PRO A 31 7.92 -1.34 38.16
N SER A 32 8.58 -0.51 38.97
CA SER A 32 9.43 -0.96 40.07
C SER A 32 8.60 -1.77 41.06
N THR A 33 8.98 -3.04 41.21
CA THR A 33 8.67 -3.95 42.31
C THR A 33 7.18 -4.25 42.56
N GLY A 34 6.72 -5.38 41.99
CA GLY A 34 5.45 -6.01 42.34
C GLY A 34 4.82 -6.79 41.18
N GLY A 35 5.37 -7.98 40.88
CA GLY A 35 4.77 -8.95 39.95
C GLY A 35 4.60 -8.46 38.50
N VAL A 36 5.50 -8.86 37.60
CA VAL A 36 5.33 -8.64 36.15
C VAL A 36 3.96 -9.18 35.73
N LYS A 37 3.06 -8.29 35.30
CA LYS A 37 1.76 -8.68 34.72
C LYS A 37 2.04 -9.71 33.63
N LYS A 38 1.49 -10.92 33.78
CA LYS A 38 1.69 -12.02 32.83
C LYS A 38 1.49 -11.49 31.40
N PRO A 39 2.45 -11.70 30.48
CA PRO A 39 2.29 -11.29 29.10
C PRO A 39 0.95 -11.80 28.57
N HIS A 40 0.21 -10.92 27.91
CA HIS A 40 -1.08 -11.29 27.34
C HIS A 40 -0.86 -12.27 26.19
N ARG A 41 -1.00 -13.57 26.49
CA ARG A 41 -0.94 -14.63 25.49
C ARG A 41 -2.32 -14.77 24.86
N TYR A 42 -2.38 -14.57 23.55
CA TYR A 42 -3.59 -14.82 22.78
C TYR A 42 -3.97 -16.30 22.85
N ARG A 43 -5.28 -16.58 22.76
CA ARG A 43 -5.77 -17.95 22.66
C ARG A 43 -5.25 -18.59 21.35
N PRO A 44 -4.97 -19.89 21.34
CA PRO A 44 -4.67 -20.60 20.10
C PRO A 44 -5.82 -20.35 19.10
N GLY A 45 -5.48 -20.10 17.84
CA GLY A 45 -6.44 -19.75 16.79
C GLY A 45 -6.70 -18.24 16.60
N THR A 46 -6.50 -17.39 17.62
CA THR A 46 -6.70 -15.94 17.45
C THR A 46 -5.70 -15.31 16.48
N VAL A 47 -4.44 -15.75 16.53
CA VAL A 47 -3.40 -15.27 15.61
C VAL A 47 -3.65 -15.81 14.20
N ALA A 48 -4.03 -17.08 14.07
CA ALA A 48 -4.35 -17.72 12.80
C ALA A 48 -5.52 -17.03 12.09
N LEU A 49 -6.63 -16.74 12.79
CA LEU A 49 -7.76 -16.03 12.20
C LEU A 49 -7.40 -14.60 11.78
N ARG A 50 -6.53 -13.92 12.53
CA ARG A 50 -6.03 -12.59 12.17
C ARG A 50 -5.13 -12.64 10.94
N GLU A 51 -4.33 -13.70 10.78
CA GLU A 51 -3.49 -13.92 9.61
C GLU A 51 -4.31 -14.22 8.36
N ILE A 52 -5.28 -15.13 8.45
CA ILE A 52 -6.18 -15.47 7.33
C ILE A 52 -6.90 -14.22 6.79
N ARG A 53 -7.47 -13.39 7.68
CA ARG A 53 -8.13 -12.14 7.29
C ARG A 53 -7.19 -11.13 6.64
N ARG A 54 -5.93 -11.06 7.08
CA ARG A 54 -4.92 -10.17 6.47
C ARG A 54 -4.57 -10.62 5.06
N TYR A 55 -4.32 -11.92 4.88
CA TYR A 55 -3.95 -12.46 3.57
C TYR A 55 -5.08 -12.32 2.54
N GLN A 56 -6.32 -12.62 2.93
CA GLN A 56 -7.49 -12.41 2.07
C GLN A 56 -7.63 -10.96 1.63
N LYS A 57 -7.49 -10.01 2.57
CA LYS A 57 -7.58 -8.59 2.26
C LYS A 57 -6.47 -8.10 1.32
N SER A 58 -5.22 -8.52 1.56
CA SER A 58 -4.10 -8.13 0.69
C SER A 58 -4.19 -8.73 -0.71
N THR A 59 -4.75 -9.94 -0.86
CA THR A 59 -4.93 -10.53 -2.21
C THR A 59 -6.01 -9.82 -3.01
N GLU A 60 -7.05 -9.33 -2.34
CA GLU A 60 -8.07 -8.50 -2.98
C GLU A 60 -7.51 -7.13 -3.38
N GLU A 61 -6.66 -6.53 -2.56
CA GLU A 61 -5.96 -5.28 -2.87
C GLU A 61 -5.03 -5.45 -4.09
N ILE A 62 -4.21 -6.50 -4.12
CA ILE A 62 -3.35 -6.81 -5.29
C ILE A 62 -4.20 -7.01 -6.56
N ALA A 63 -5.30 -7.76 -6.48
CA ALA A 63 -6.18 -7.98 -7.63
C ALA A 63 -6.88 -6.70 -8.11
N GLN A 64 -7.22 -5.79 -7.19
CA GLN A 64 -7.75 -4.47 -7.53
C GLN A 64 -6.69 -3.60 -8.21
N ASP A 65 -5.47 -3.59 -7.69
CA ASP A 65 -4.36 -2.83 -8.27
C ASP A 65 -4.08 -3.29 -9.71
N PHE A 66 -4.00 -4.61 -9.96
CA PHE A 66 -3.87 -5.15 -11.32
C PHE A 66 -5.03 -4.74 -12.25
N LYS A 67 -6.27 -4.74 -11.73
CA LYS A 67 -7.44 -4.30 -12.50
C LYS A 67 -7.40 -2.80 -12.81
N THR A 68 -6.90 -1.99 -11.88
CA THR A 68 -6.73 -0.55 -12.08
C THR A 68 -5.59 -0.24 -13.05
N ASP A 69 -4.49 -0.98 -12.99
CA ASP A 69 -3.35 -0.85 -13.90
C ASP A 69 -3.77 -1.20 -15.33
N LEU A 70 -4.49 -2.32 -15.52
CA LEU A 70 -5.05 -2.69 -16.82
C LEU A 70 -6.03 -1.63 -17.35
N ARG A 71 -6.89 -1.06 -16.49
CA ARG A 71 -7.81 0.02 -16.88
C ARG A 71 -7.07 1.31 -17.22
N PHE A 72 -5.98 1.60 -16.52
CA PHE A 72 -5.13 2.75 -16.79
C PHE A 72 -4.37 2.59 -18.11
N GLN A 73 -3.79 1.41 -18.35
CA GLN A 73 -3.16 1.02 -19.61
C GLN A 73 -4.15 1.14 -20.77
N MET A 74 -5.35 0.57 -20.66
CA MET A 74 -6.37 0.69 -21.71
C MET A 74 -6.80 2.14 -21.94
N ARG A 75 -6.90 2.95 -20.88
CA ARG A 75 -7.22 4.38 -20.99
C ARG A 75 -6.09 5.17 -21.67
N LEU A 76 -4.82 4.84 -21.37
CA LEU A 76 -3.65 5.43 -22.01
C LEU A 76 -3.54 5.03 -23.47
N THR A 77 -3.66 3.75 -23.79
CA THR A 77 -3.67 3.24 -25.17
C THR A 77 -4.79 3.88 -25.97
N TRP A 78 -6.01 3.95 -25.42
CA TRP A 78 -7.13 4.67 -26.04
C TRP A 78 -6.82 6.17 -26.25
N TRP A 79 -6.23 6.84 -25.25
CA TRP A 79 -5.84 8.25 -25.38
C TRP A 79 -4.77 8.48 -26.46
N VAL A 80 -3.80 7.58 -26.55
CA VAL A 80 -2.75 7.61 -27.58
C VAL A 80 -3.36 7.36 -28.95
N CYS A 81 -4.22 6.34 -29.11
CA CYS A 81 -4.94 6.07 -30.35
C CYS A 81 -5.84 7.25 -30.78
N LEU A 82 -6.46 7.97 -29.84
CA LEU A 82 -7.22 9.18 -30.13
C LEU A 82 -6.33 10.38 -30.49
N ARG A 83 -5.07 10.41 -30.02
CA ARG A 83 -4.11 11.49 -30.31
C ARG A 83 -3.20 11.24 -31.49
N THR A 84 -3.05 10.00 -31.94
CA THR A 84 -2.42 9.65 -33.20
C THR A 84 -3.51 9.59 -34.26
N PRO A 85 -3.76 10.65 -35.06
CA PRO A 85 -4.50 10.46 -36.28
C PRO A 85 -3.72 9.41 -37.08
N THR A 86 -4.38 8.31 -37.43
CA THR A 86 -3.86 7.27 -38.31
C THR A 86 -3.57 7.92 -39.66
N CYS A 87 -2.41 8.54 -39.79
CA CYS A 87 -1.83 8.83 -41.09
C CYS A 87 -1.56 7.47 -41.70
N ALA A 88 -2.47 7.06 -42.58
CA ALA A 88 -2.24 5.96 -43.49
C ALA A 88 -0.82 6.08 -44.06
N PRO A 89 0.03 5.05 -43.98
CA PRO A 89 1.26 5.05 -44.75
C PRO A 89 0.83 4.85 -46.20
N SER A 90 0.55 5.96 -46.88
CA SER A 90 0.50 6.02 -48.33
C SER A 90 1.79 5.41 -48.85
N THR A 91 1.67 4.29 -49.55
CA THR A 91 2.74 3.63 -50.30
C THR A 91 3.54 4.65 -51.12
N PRO A 92 4.88 4.73 -50.99
CA PRO A 92 5.70 5.23 -52.07
C PRO A 92 6.00 4.04 -52.99
N SER A 93 5.23 3.97 -54.06
CA SER A 93 5.59 3.27 -55.29
C SER A 93 6.95 3.77 -55.77
N VAL A 94 8.02 3.04 -55.45
CA VAL A 94 9.28 3.12 -56.17
C VAL A 94 9.66 1.70 -56.50
N SER A 95 9.25 1.25 -57.68
CA SER A 95 9.91 0.16 -58.39
C SER A 95 11.19 0.74 -59.01
N PRO A 96 12.40 0.32 -58.60
CA PRO A 96 13.55 0.35 -59.48
C PRO A 96 13.64 -1.03 -60.12
N SER A 97 13.11 -1.08 -61.35
CA SER A 97 13.63 -1.88 -62.46
C SER A 97 14.82 -2.78 -62.13
N CYS A 98 14.64 -4.09 -62.27
CA CYS A 98 15.75 -5.03 -62.45
C CYS A 98 16.62 -4.61 -63.64
N PRO A 99 17.96 -4.61 -63.52
CA PRO A 99 18.83 -4.94 -64.62
C PRO A 99 19.44 -6.32 -64.37
N LYS A 100 19.12 -7.23 -65.28
CA LYS A 100 19.71 -8.55 -65.45
C LYS A 100 21.17 -8.37 -65.89
N THR A 101 22.13 -8.83 -65.10
CA THR A 101 23.53 -9.11 -65.52
C THR A 101 23.99 -10.32 -64.70
N SER A 102 23.92 -11.55 -65.23
CA SER A 102 24.89 -12.22 -66.10
C SER A 102 26.30 -12.29 -65.51
N SER A 103 26.93 -13.47 -65.65
CA SER A 103 28.36 -13.81 -65.43
C SER A 103 28.87 -13.87 -63.98
N TRP A 104 29.74 -14.79 -63.53
CA TRP A 104 30.36 -16.04 -64.00
C TRP A 104 31.15 -16.61 -62.78
N LEU A 105 31.23 -17.95 -62.64
CA LEU A 105 32.29 -18.76 -61.95
C LEU A 105 32.42 -18.67 -60.41
N ALA A 106 32.80 -19.72 -59.66
CA ALA A 106 33.40 -21.02 -59.99
C ALA A 106 33.01 -22.07 -58.93
N GLY A 107 32.85 -23.32 -59.38
CA GLY A 107 33.13 -24.53 -58.61
C GLY A 107 34.39 -25.18 -59.17
#